data_AF-A0A952CSL1-F1
#
_entry.id   AF-A0A952CSL1-F1
#
_cell.length_a   1.000
_cell.length_b   1.000
_cell.length_c   1.000
_cell.angle_alpha   90.00
_cell.angle_beta   90.00
_cell.angle_gamma   90.00
#
_symmetry.space_group_name_H-M   'P 1'
#
loop_
_entity.id
_entity.type
_entity.pdbx_description
1 polymer ?
#
loop_
_entity_poly.entity_id
_entity_poly.type
_entity_poly.pdbx_seq_one_letter_code
_entity_poly.pdbx_strand_id
1 'polypeptide(L)'
;MGLGIVIIVHLIGIFILSLLIAAFARIVAYSISRKKSRKTGIITLISPFIALYTLYFAALAGSIIVSVYKKVDIGIGDAWYVPLSGTCQLLFIDVPENGFLECNGETIITDIAQIQVGEDNIYAKTNEDHYFSFNVTNSSLIEFSNEADFIINTTIDKITLKNATDYYFERRNEIAGTSLTIVGIISLLVSTFVVLIFIKIVLRIYRPRDI
;
A
#
# COMPACT_ATOMS: atom_id res chain seq x y z
N MET A 1 -0.77 9.49 -11.67
CA MET A 1 -0.45 10.48 -10.59
C MET A 1 0.80 10.07 -9.82
N GLY A 2 1.93 10.73 -10.09
CA GLY A 2 3.20 10.35 -9.46
C GLY A 2 3.16 10.36 -7.93
N LEU A 3 4.01 9.53 -7.32
CA LEU A 3 4.08 9.28 -5.87
C LEU A 3 4.05 10.57 -5.01
N GLY A 4 4.72 11.64 -5.44
CA GLY A 4 4.72 12.92 -4.73
C GLY A 4 3.33 13.58 -4.62
N ILE A 5 2.52 13.50 -5.68
CA ILE A 5 1.15 14.04 -5.69
C ILE A 5 0.26 13.23 -4.75
N VAL A 6 0.40 11.90 -4.78
CA VAL A 6 -0.34 10.99 -3.89
C VAL A 6 -0.04 11.28 -2.42
N ILE A 7 1.24 11.51 -2.08
CA ILE A 7 1.63 11.93 -0.73
C ILE A 7 0.96 13.26 -0.34
N ILE A 8 0.96 14.27 -1.22
CA ILE A 8 0.30 15.55 -0.93
C ILE A 8 -1.19 15.36 -0.63
N VAL A 9 -1.89 14.55 -1.44
CA VAL A 9 -3.31 14.23 -1.23
C VAL A 9 -3.51 13.54 0.13
N HIS A 10 -2.67 12.58 0.50
CA HIS A 10 -2.70 11.96 1.82
C HIS A 10 -2.48 12.98 2.96
N LEU A 11 -1.51 13.89 2.82
CA LEU A 11 -1.22 14.92 3.83
C LEU A 11 -2.39 15.90 4.03
N ILE A 12 -3.10 16.25 2.95
CA ILE A 12 -4.34 17.06 3.03
C ILE A 12 -5.45 16.27 3.74
N GLY A 13 -5.65 15.01 3.38
CA GLY A 13 -6.64 14.14 4.04
C GLY A 13 -6.35 13.99 5.54
N ILE A 14 -5.08 13.75 5.90
CA ILE A 14 -4.62 13.68 7.30
C ILE A 14 -4.86 15.01 8.02
N PHE A 15 -4.56 16.15 7.40
CA PHE A 15 -4.81 17.46 7.98
C PHE A 15 -6.28 17.66 8.35
N ILE A 16 -7.19 17.35 7.42
CA ILE A 16 -8.64 17.46 7.63
C ILE A 16 -9.08 16.50 8.75
N LEU A 17 -8.61 15.24 8.72
CA LEU A 17 -8.93 14.26 9.76
C LEU A 17 -8.43 14.70 11.14
N SER A 18 -7.20 15.21 11.24
CA SER A 18 -6.64 15.76 12.47
C SER A 18 -7.48 16.93 13.00
N LEU A 19 -7.97 17.82 12.13
CA LEU A 19 -8.87 18.91 12.52
C LEU A 19 -10.18 18.41 13.12
N LEU A 20 -10.81 17.40 12.49
CA LEU A 20 -12.06 16.82 12.97
C LEU A 20 -11.86 16.15 14.34
N ILE A 21 -10.79 15.36 14.50
CA ILE A 21 -10.45 14.73 15.77
C ILE A 21 -10.15 15.78 16.84
N ALA A 22 -9.42 16.85 16.51
CA ALA A 22 -9.11 17.93 17.43
C ALA A 22 -10.37 18.68 17.91
N ALA A 23 -11.29 18.97 16.98
CA ALA A 23 -12.58 19.58 17.31
C ALA A 23 -13.38 18.70 18.26
N PHE A 24 -13.52 17.41 17.94
CA PHE A 24 -14.21 16.44 18.78
C PHE A 24 -13.56 16.28 20.16
N ALA A 25 -12.24 16.09 20.22
CA ALA A 25 -11.49 15.95 21.46
C ALA A 25 -11.65 17.19 22.36
N ARG A 26 -11.73 18.38 21.76
CA ARG A 26 -11.96 19.62 22.49
C ARG A 26 -13.38 19.72 23.07
N ILE A 27 -14.40 19.26 22.34
CA ILE A 27 -15.78 19.17 22.85
C ILE A 27 -15.83 18.21 24.03
N VAL A 28 -15.27 17.01 23.87
CA VAL A 28 -15.23 15.99 24.95
C VAL A 28 -14.48 16.52 26.17
N ALA A 29 -13.32 17.15 25.98
CA ALA A 29 -12.56 17.73 27.08
C ALA A 29 -13.31 18.85 27.81
N TYR A 30 -14.11 19.64 27.09
CA TYR A 30 -14.97 20.66 27.70
C TYR A 30 -16.10 20.04 28.54
N SER A 31 -16.72 18.97 28.05
CA SER A 31 -17.78 18.26 28.80
C SER A 31 -17.27 17.60 30.07
N ILE A 32 -16.04 17.05 30.05
CA ILE A 32 -15.44 16.36 31.21
C ILE A 32 -14.79 17.36 32.18
N SER A 33 -14.09 18.37 31.66
CA SER A 33 -13.35 19.33 32.47
C SER A 33 -14.09 20.66 32.54
N ARG A 34 -14.75 20.92 33.68
CA ARG A 34 -15.41 22.21 33.96
C ARG A 34 -14.43 23.40 34.00
N LYS A 35 -13.11 23.15 34.07
CA LYS A 35 -12.07 24.18 34.16
C LYS A 35 -11.26 24.24 32.86
N LYS A 36 -11.43 25.32 32.09
CA LYS A 36 -10.65 25.59 30.87
C LYS A 36 -9.19 25.85 31.23
N SER A 37 -8.34 24.82 31.20
CA SER A 37 -6.90 25.02 31.29
C SER A 37 -6.31 25.27 29.90
N ARG A 38 -5.44 26.27 29.77
CA ARG A 38 -4.69 26.55 28.53
C ARG A 38 -3.94 25.30 28.04
N LYS A 39 -3.47 24.45 28.97
CA LYS A 39 -2.78 23.18 28.68
C LYS A 39 -3.67 22.20 27.95
N THR A 40 -4.88 21.98 28.47
CA THR A 40 -5.85 21.03 27.90
C THR A 40 -6.23 21.44 26.48
N GLY A 41 -6.42 22.75 26.23
CA GLY A 41 -6.72 23.25 24.89
C GLY A 41 -5.58 23.05 23.89
N ILE A 42 -4.32 23.24 24.31
CA ILE A 42 -3.15 22.98 23.45
C ILE A 42 -3.03 21.49 23.14
N ILE A 43 -3.19 20.63 24.15
CA ILE A 43 -3.07 19.17 23.99
C ILE A 43 -4.14 18.66 23.02
N THR A 44 -5.41 18.98 23.24
CA THR A 44 -6.51 18.49 22.38
C THR A 44 -6.46 19.04 20.96
N LEU A 45 -5.89 20.23 20.76
CA LEU A 45 -5.74 20.83 19.45
C LEU A 45 -4.58 20.20 18.65
N ILE A 46 -3.41 20.01 19.28
CA ILE A 46 -2.18 19.67 18.57
C ILE A 46 -1.91 18.15 18.54
N SER A 47 -2.30 17.41 19.58
CA SER A 47 -1.99 15.98 19.67
C SER A 47 -2.52 15.15 18.49
N PRO A 48 -3.71 15.42 17.88
CA PRO A 48 -4.17 14.65 16.73
C PRO A 48 -3.31 14.85 15.48
N PHE A 49 -2.73 16.04 15.29
CA PHE A 49 -1.80 16.31 14.19
C PHE A 49 -0.50 15.54 14.39
N ILE A 50 0.09 15.65 15.58
CA ILE A 50 1.31 14.91 15.93
C ILE A 50 1.08 13.42 15.75
N ALA A 51 -0.02 12.88 16.28
CA ALA A 51 -0.33 11.47 16.20
C ALA A 51 -0.41 10.98 14.75
N LEU A 52 -1.23 11.63 13.91
CA LEU A 52 -1.48 11.15 12.56
C LEU A 52 -0.32 11.39 11.61
N TYR A 53 0.37 12.54 11.69
CA TYR A 53 1.56 12.76 10.86
C TYR A 53 2.71 11.83 11.25
N THR A 54 2.98 11.64 12.55
CA THR A 54 4.02 10.69 12.97
C THR A 54 3.67 9.28 12.55
N LEU A 55 2.41 8.86 12.71
CA LEU A 55 1.95 7.54 12.27
C LEU A 55 2.16 7.35 10.76
N TYR A 56 1.75 8.35 9.96
CA TYR A 56 1.86 8.30 8.51
C TYR A 56 3.31 8.21 8.03
N PHE A 57 4.18 9.10 8.49
CA PHE A 57 5.57 9.11 8.06
C PHE A 57 6.36 7.90 8.56
N ALA A 58 6.07 7.41 9.77
CA ALA A 58 6.67 6.17 10.26
C ALA A 58 6.23 4.96 9.43
N ALA A 59 4.93 4.88 9.09
CA ALA A 59 4.40 3.80 8.26
C ALA A 59 4.98 3.86 6.84
N LEU A 60 5.01 5.04 6.23
CA LEU A 60 5.59 5.24 4.90
C LEU A 60 7.06 4.82 4.86
N ALA A 61 7.87 5.29 5.82
CA ALA A 61 9.28 4.93 5.89
C ALA A 61 9.48 3.42 6.09
N GLY A 62 8.70 2.79 6.98
CA GLY A 62 8.76 1.34 7.18
C GLY A 62 8.31 0.55 5.95
N SER A 63 7.27 1.00 5.23
CA SER A 63 6.81 0.39 4.00
C SER A 63 7.86 0.48 2.88
N ILE A 64 8.57 1.61 2.77
CA ILE A 64 9.70 1.76 1.82
C ILE A 64 10.80 0.75 2.16
N ILE A 65 11.15 0.58 3.44
CA ILE A 65 12.13 -0.42 3.87
C ILE A 65 11.68 -1.83 3.46
N VAL A 66 10.43 -2.20 3.76
CA VAL A 66 9.88 -3.51 3.37
C VAL A 66 9.94 -3.70 1.85
N SER A 67 9.56 -2.68 1.08
CA SER A 67 9.58 -2.71 -0.38
C SER A 67 10.98 -2.99 -0.93
N VAL A 68 12.00 -2.28 -0.43
CA VAL A 68 13.40 -2.47 -0.85
C VAL A 68 13.90 -3.88 -0.53
N TYR A 69 13.64 -4.38 0.69
CA TYR A 69 14.17 -5.68 1.13
C TYR A 69 13.42 -6.88 0.56
N LYS A 70 12.10 -6.75 0.37
CA LYS A 70 11.23 -7.83 -0.12
C LYS A 70 10.98 -7.76 -1.62
N LYS A 71 11.47 -6.71 -2.30
CA LYS A 71 11.25 -6.45 -3.74
C LYS A 71 9.77 -6.49 -4.10
N VAL A 72 8.96 -5.82 -3.29
CA VAL A 72 7.51 -5.75 -3.47
C VAL A 72 7.07 -4.30 -3.45
N ASP A 73 6.04 -3.96 -4.21
CA ASP A 73 5.58 -2.58 -4.25
C ASP A 73 5.01 -2.09 -2.90
N ILE A 74 5.22 -0.80 -2.63
CA ILE A 74 4.68 -0.13 -1.44
C ILE A 74 3.15 -0.07 -1.45
N GLY A 75 2.52 -0.14 -2.62
CA GLY A 75 1.08 -0.02 -2.84
C GLY A 75 0.60 1.44 -2.80
N ILE A 76 1.48 2.39 -3.12
CA ILE A 76 1.20 3.83 -3.11
C ILE A 76 1.82 4.45 -4.36
N GLY A 77 0.98 5.03 -5.20
CA GLY A 77 1.39 5.65 -6.46
C GLY A 77 0.38 5.39 -7.56
N ASP A 78 0.78 5.75 -8.77
CA ASP A 78 0.06 5.47 -10.01
C ASP A 78 0.58 4.23 -10.75
N ALA A 79 1.74 3.74 -10.34
CA ALA A 79 2.25 2.45 -10.76
C ALA A 79 2.36 1.53 -9.54
N TRP A 80 1.91 0.30 -9.69
CA TRP A 80 2.15 -0.76 -8.71
C TRP A 80 2.51 -2.06 -9.43
N TYR A 81 3.38 -2.84 -8.81
CA TYR A 81 3.91 -4.05 -9.43
C TYR A 81 4.10 -5.17 -8.41
N VAL A 82 4.11 -6.39 -8.91
CA VAL A 82 4.49 -7.56 -8.11
C VAL A 82 5.39 -8.49 -8.93
N PRO A 83 6.49 -8.99 -8.35
CA PRO A 83 7.35 -9.93 -9.06
C PRO A 83 6.63 -11.28 -9.24
N LEU A 84 6.79 -11.85 -10.42
CA LEU A 84 6.23 -13.16 -10.79
C LEU A 84 7.31 -14.23 -10.63
N SER A 85 8.08 -14.47 -11.71
CA SER A 85 9.22 -15.38 -11.77
C SER A 85 10.36 -14.76 -12.57
N GLY A 86 11.60 -15.08 -12.21
CA GLY A 86 12.79 -14.52 -12.86
C GLY A 86 12.83 -12.99 -12.81
N THR A 87 12.95 -12.36 -13.97
CA THR A 87 12.95 -10.89 -14.15
C THR A 87 11.58 -10.35 -14.58
N CYS A 88 10.54 -11.18 -14.53
CA CYS A 88 9.19 -10.80 -14.92
C CYS A 88 8.38 -10.28 -13.72
N GLN A 89 7.55 -9.28 -13.99
CA GLN A 89 6.64 -8.69 -13.04
C GLN A 89 5.29 -8.40 -13.69
N LEU A 90 4.25 -8.43 -12.87
CA LEU A 90 2.94 -7.92 -13.23
C LEU A 90 2.90 -6.46 -12.77
N LEU A 91 2.78 -5.54 -13.72
CA LEU A 91 2.76 -4.10 -13.53
C LEU A 91 1.37 -3.57 -13.85
N PHE A 92 0.93 -2.55 -13.13
CA PHE A 92 -0.27 -1.79 -13.43
C PHE A 92 0.10 -0.32 -13.45
N ILE A 93 -0.50 0.41 -14.37
CA ILE A 93 -0.27 1.86 -14.54
C ILE A 93 -1.63 2.51 -14.67
N ASP A 94 -1.85 3.54 -13.86
CA ASP A 94 -3.05 4.39 -13.79
C ASP A 94 -4.35 3.68 -13.38
N VAL A 95 -4.66 2.51 -13.95
CA VAL A 95 -5.91 1.77 -13.76
C VAL A 95 -5.67 0.29 -13.44
N PRO A 96 -6.39 -0.29 -12.45
CA PRO A 96 -6.25 -1.71 -12.07
C PRO A 96 -6.74 -2.71 -13.12
N GLU A 97 -7.55 -2.26 -14.07
CA GLU A 97 -8.12 -3.13 -15.10
C GLU A 97 -7.09 -3.53 -16.18
N ASN A 98 -5.98 -2.78 -16.31
CA ASN A 98 -4.99 -3.00 -17.35
C ASN A 98 -3.65 -3.45 -16.75
N GLY A 99 -3.50 -4.76 -16.54
CA GLY A 99 -2.23 -5.35 -16.15
C GLY A 99 -1.27 -5.46 -17.33
N PHE A 100 0.02 -5.31 -17.07
CA PHE A 100 1.11 -5.46 -18.03
C PHE A 100 2.04 -6.57 -17.54
N LEU A 101 2.37 -7.51 -18.42
CA LEU A 101 3.48 -8.41 -18.18
C LEU A 101 4.75 -7.73 -18.67
N GLU A 102 5.64 -7.40 -17.75
CA GLU A 102 6.93 -6.81 -18.07
C GLU A 102 8.04 -7.80 -17.68
N CYS A 103 8.97 -8.05 -18.60
CA CYS A 103 10.15 -8.88 -18.35
C CYS A 103 11.39 -8.13 -18.81
N ASN A 104 12.44 -8.08 -17.98
CA ASN A 104 13.67 -7.33 -18.27
C ASN A 104 13.46 -5.84 -18.58
N GLY A 105 12.38 -5.22 -18.08
CA GLY A 105 12.03 -3.82 -18.37
C GLY A 105 11.36 -3.60 -19.72
N GLU A 106 11.00 -4.68 -20.43
CA GLU A 106 10.23 -4.62 -21.68
C GLU A 106 8.83 -5.18 -21.45
N THR A 107 7.82 -4.46 -21.95
CA THR A 107 6.43 -4.91 -21.92
C THR A 107 6.23 -6.02 -22.95
N ILE A 108 5.83 -7.20 -22.50
CA ILE A 108 5.60 -8.39 -23.33
C ILE A 108 4.12 -8.51 -23.72
N ILE A 109 3.22 -8.26 -22.76
CA ILE A 109 1.76 -8.35 -22.94
C ILE A 109 1.12 -7.15 -22.25
N THR A 110 0.15 -6.52 -22.91
CA THR A 110 -0.66 -5.42 -22.37
C THR A 110 -2.07 -5.91 -22.01
N ASP A 111 -2.80 -5.11 -21.23
CA ASP A 111 -4.24 -5.29 -20.97
C ASP A 111 -4.63 -6.66 -20.39
N ILE A 112 -3.76 -7.21 -19.54
CA ILE A 112 -3.98 -8.46 -18.83
C ILE A 112 -5.12 -8.31 -17.84
N ALA A 113 -6.21 -9.02 -18.11
CA ALA A 113 -7.38 -9.11 -17.24
C ALA A 113 -7.22 -10.23 -16.20
N GLN A 114 -6.66 -11.36 -16.64
CA GLN A 114 -6.48 -12.54 -15.81
C GLN A 114 -5.13 -13.19 -16.04
N ILE A 115 -4.58 -13.77 -14.99
CA ILE A 115 -3.24 -14.36 -14.97
C ILE A 115 -3.22 -15.64 -14.14
N GLN A 116 -2.37 -16.58 -14.54
CA GLN A 116 -1.96 -17.73 -13.77
C GLN A 116 -0.46 -17.92 -13.96
N VAL A 117 0.28 -18.07 -12.85
CA VAL A 117 1.72 -18.25 -12.87
C VAL A 117 2.03 -19.68 -12.45
N GLY A 118 2.67 -20.44 -13.34
CA GLY A 118 3.27 -21.74 -13.07
C GLY A 118 4.76 -21.63 -12.76
N GLU A 119 5.47 -22.76 -12.74
CA GLU A 119 6.92 -22.78 -12.48
C GLU A 119 7.72 -22.07 -13.58
N ASP A 120 7.50 -22.48 -14.85
CA ASP A 120 8.23 -21.94 -16.01
C ASP A 120 7.39 -21.07 -16.93
N ASN A 121 6.06 -21.12 -16.81
CA ASN A 121 5.13 -20.46 -17.73
C ASN A 121 4.19 -19.52 -17.00
N ILE A 122 3.94 -18.37 -17.63
CA ILE A 122 2.93 -17.40 -17.25
C ILE A 122 1.82 -17.49 -18.28
N TYR A 123 0.61 -17.72 -17.83
CA TYR A 123 -0.58 -17.78 -18.66
C TYR A 123 -1.41 -16.54 -18.41
N ALA A 124 -1.85 -15.89 -19.47
CA ALA A 124 -2.57 -14.63 -19.39
C ALA A 124 -3.76 -14.61 -20.32
N LYS A 125 -4.79 -13.89 -19.91
CA LYS A 125 -5.95 -13.52 -20.72
C LYS A 125 -6.10 -12.01 -20.69
N THR A 126 -6.27 -11.39 -21.85
CA THR A 126 -6.48 -9.94 -21.96
C THR A 126 -7.94 -9.54 -21.82
N ASN A 127 -8.20 -8.24 -21.68
CA ASN A 127 -9.55 -7.68 -21.63
C ASN A 127 -10.36 -7.93 -22.93
N GLU A 128 -9.68 -8.16 -24.05
CA GLU A 128 -10.27 -8.46 -25.36
C GLU A 128 -10.39 -9.98 -25.63
N ASP A 129 -10.30 -10.82 -24.59
CA ASP A 129 -10.39 -12.28 -24.68
C ASP A 129 -9.29 -12.94 -25.54
N HIS A 130 -8.11 -12.33 -25.66
CA HIS A 130 -6.92 -12.99 -26.21
C HIS A 130 -6.19 -13.80 -25.13
N TYR A 131 -5.68 -14.97 -25.51
CA TYR A 131 -5.04 -15.92 -24.59
C TYR A 131 -3.57 -16.10 -24.94
N PHE A 132 -2.71 -16.07 -23.92
CA PHE A 132 -1.27 -16.13 -24.08
C PHE A 132 -0.63 -17.12 -23.11
N SER A 133 0.48 -17.72 -23.55
CA SER A 133 1.44 -18.42 -22.70
C SER A 133 2.83 -17.84 -22.96
N PHE A 134 3.50 -17.45 -21.88
CA PHE A 134 4.85 -16.92 -21.91
C PHE A 134 5.76 -17.82 -21.08
N ASN A 135 6.79 -18.38 -21.71
CA ASN A 135 7.80 -19.18 -21.02
C ASN A 135 8.95 -18.28 -20.55
N VAL A 136 9.16 -18.22 -19.24
CA VAL A 136 10.13 -17.32 -18.60
C VAL A 136 11.57 -17.74 -18.90
N THR A 137 11.81 -19.04 -19.12
CA THR A 137 13.16 -19.61 -19.28
C THR A 137 13.73 -19.37 -20.67
N ASN A 138 12.93 -19.50 -21.73
CA ASN A 138 13.37 -19.30 -23.12
C ASN A 138 12.80 -18.02 -23.78
N SER A 139 12.00 -17.23 -23.05
CA SER A 139 11.34 -16.02 -23.54
C SER A 139 10.40 -16.24 -24.74
N SER A 140 9.84 -17.44 -24.89
CA SER A 140 8.87 -17.72 -25.97
C SER A 140 7.46 -17.29 -25.59
N LEU A 141 6.87 -16.43 -26.41
CA LEU A 141 5.46 -16.05 -26.34
C LEU A 141 4.65 -16.85 -27.36
N ILE A 142 3.56 -17.46 -26.91
CA ILE A 142 2.58 -18.16 -27.76
C ILE A 142 1.23 -17.50 -27.53
N GLU A 143 0.61 -17.06 -28.63
CA GLU A 143 -0.77 -16.59 -28.66
C GLU A 143 -1.69 -17.73 -29.14
N PHE A 144 -2.85 -17.86 -28.50
CA PHE A 144 -3.85 -18.87 -28.85
C PHE A 144 -5.07 -18.21 -29.50
N SER A 145 -5.60 -18.85 -30.54
CA SER A 145 -6.72 -18.32 -31.33
C SER A 145 -8.03 -18.23 -30.53
N ASN A 146 -8.22 -19.11 -29.54
CA ASN A 146 -9.42 -19.18 -28.73
C ASN A 146 -9.17 -19.94 -27.41
N GLU A 147 -10.13 -19.89 -26.51
CA GLU A 147 -10.07 -20.56 -25.20
C GLU A 147 -9.89 -22.08 -25.30
N ALA A 148 -10.50 -22.73 -26.30
CA ALA A 148 -10.37 -24.18 -26.47
C ALA A 148 -8.94 -24.56 -26.87
N ASP A 149 -8.33 -23.83 -27.80
CA ASP A 149 -6.93 -24.00 -28.20
C ASP A 149 -5.99 -23.76 -27.01
N PHE A 150 -6.29 -22.76 -26.20
CA PHE A 150 -5.55 -22.48 -24.97
C PHE A 150 -5.64 -23.63 -23.98
N ILE A 151 -6.84 -24.16 -23.71
CA ILE A 151 -7.04 -25.27 -22.76
C ILE A 151 -6.36 -26.55 -23.25
N ILE A 152 -6.48 -26.88 -24.54
CA ILE A 152 -5.94 -28.14 -25.11
C ILE A 152 -4.41 -28.14 -25.11
N ASN A 153 -3.78 -27.00 -25.44
CA ASN A 153 -2.34 -26.90 -25.61
C ASN A 153 -1.59 -26.56 -24.31
N THR A 154 -2.32 -26.23 -23.24
CA THR A 154 -1.73 -25.90 -21.95
C THR A 154 -1.62 -27.16 -21.09
N THR A 155 -0.39 -27.53 -20.72
CA THR A 155 -0.05 -28.75 -19.95
C THR A 155 -0.48 -28.72 -18.47
N ILE A 156 -1.38 -27.82 -18.07
CA ILE A 156 -1.78 -27.67 -16.66
C ILE A 156 -3.04 -28.52 -16.41
N ASP A 157 -2.99 -29.37 -15.37
CA ASP A 157 -4.12 -30.20 -14.94
C ASP A 157 -5.39 -29.41 -14.56
N LYS A 158 -5.24 -28.11 -14.25
CA LYS A 158 -6.34 -27.18 -14.01
C LYS A 158 -5.92 -25.74 -14.32
N ILE A 159 -6.50 -25.16 -15.36
CA ILE A 159 -6.39 -23.73 -15.63
C ILE A 159 -7.33 -23.00 -14.67
N THR A 160 -6.75 -22.16 -13.81
CA THR A 160 -7.46 -21.26 -12.91
C THR A 160 -6.89 -19.86 -13.07
N LEU A 161 -7.14 -19.27 -14.24
CA LEU A 161 -6.86 -17.86 -14.49
C LEU A 161 -7.58 -17.03 -13.45
N LYS A 162 -6.82 -16.24 -12.71
CA LYS A 162 -7.35 -15.35 -11.68
C LYS A 162 -7.32 -13.92 -12.18
N ASN A 163 -8.26 -13.09 -11.75
CA ASN A 163 -8.20 -11.66 -12.00
C ASN A 163 -6.82 -11.09 -11.62
N ALA A 164 -6.22 -10.30 -12.52
CA ALA A 164 -4.85 -9.80 -12.37
C ALA A 164 -4.68 -8.93 -11.12
N THR A 165 -5.68 -8.09 -10.80
CA THR A 165 -5.67 -7.26 -9.59
C THR A 165 -5.75 -8.11 -8.33
N ASP A 166 -6.63 -9.12 -8.32
CA ASP A 166 -6.74 -10.04 -7.18
C ASP A 166 -5.46 -10.87 -6.98
N TYR A 167 -4.80 -11.26 -8.08
CA TYR A 167 -3.51 -11.93 -8.05
C TYR A 167 -2.43 -11.00 -7.48
N TYR A 168 -2.41 -9.74 -7.89
CA TYR A 168 -1.50 -8.73 -7.36
C TYR A 168 -1.59 -8.61 -5.84
N PHE A 169 -2.80 -8.46 -5.28
CA PHE A 169 -2.96 -8.31 -3.83
C PHE A 169 -2.53 -9.55 -3.06
N GLU A 170 -2.87 -10.75 -3.54
CA GLU A 170 -2.44 -12.00 -2.90
C GLU A 170 -0.93 -12.16 -2.94
N ARG A 171 -0.33 -12.00 -4.12
CA ARG A 171 1.12 -12.17 -4.29
C ARG A 171 1.89 -11.11 -3.49
N ARG A 172 1.42 -9.86 -3.47
CA ARG A 172 1.99 -8.81 -2.63
C ARG A 172 1.94 -9.18 -1.15
N ASN A 173 0.79 -9.68 -0.68
CA ASN A 173 0.63 -10.07 0.72
C ASN A 173 1.47 -11.31 1.07
N GLU A 174 1.61 -12.26 0.15
CA GLU A 174 2.48 -13.44 0.30
C GLU A 174 3.94 -13.03 0.47
N ILE A 175 4.45 -12.16 -0.42
CA ILE A 175 5.85 -11.69 -0.39
C ILE A 175 6.12 -10.81 0.83
N ALA A 176 5.21 -9.86 1.11
CA ALA A 176 5.34 -8.98 2.25
C ALA A 176 5.20 -9.74 3.58
N GLY A 177 4.40 -10.81 3.60
CA GLY A 177 4.04 -11.57 4.79
C GLY A 177 3.50 -10.65 5.88
N THR A 178 4.01 -10.81 7.09
CA THR A 178 3.63 -9.98 8.24
C THR A 178 4.41 -8.67 8.35
N SER A 179 5.34 -8.40 7.43
CA SER A 179 6.29 -7.27 7.54
C SER A 179 5.55 -5.92 7.54
N LEU A 180 4.57 -5.74 6.65
CA LEU A 180 3.77 -4.52 6.59
C LEU A 180 2.89 -4.35 7.84
N THR A 181 2.36 -5.45 8.39
CA THR A 181 1.62 -5.42 9.66
C THR A 181 2.52 -5.00 10.83
N ILE A 182 3.74 -5.54 10.90
CA ILE A 182 4.73 -5.18 11.92
C ILE A 182 5.10 -3.70 11.80
N VAL A 183 5.32 -3.19 10.58
CA VAL A 183 5.54 -1.75 10.33
C VAL A 183 4.37 -0.92 10.87
N GLY A 184 3.13 -1.33 10.63
CA GLY A 184 1.94 -0.65 11.17
C GLY A 184 1.95 -0.59 12.70
N ILE A 185 2.24 -1.71 13.37
CA ILE A 185 2.31 -1.78 14.83
C ILE A 185 3.42 -0.88 15.37
N ILE A 186 4.63 -0.94 14.80
CA ILE A 186 5.76 -0.11 15.21
C ILE A 186 5.44 1.37 15.01
N SER A 187 4.83 1.73 13.89
CA SER A 187 4.45 3.11 13.57
C SER A 187 3.43 3.67 14.57
N LEU A 188 2.48 2.83 15.00
CA LEU A 188 1.52 3.18 16.05
C LEU A 188 2.20 3.38 17.41
N LEU A 189 3.15 2.53 17.78
CA LEU A 189 3.92 2.67 19.02
C LEU A 189 4.76 3.94 19.02
N VAL A 190 5.44 4.25 17.90
CA VAL A 190 6.23 5.48 17.72
C VAL A 190 5.34 6.71 17.82
N SER A 191 4.21 6.73 17.10
CA SER A 191 3.24 7.82 17.17
C SER A 191 2.73 8.06 18.60
N THR A 192 2.34 6.99 19.29
CA THR A 192 1.88 7.05 20.68
C THR A 192 2.98 7.60 21.60
N PHE A 193 4.21 7.12 21.46
CA PHE A 193 5.36 7.57 22.24
C PHE A 193 5.63 9.08 22.05
N VAL A 194 5.62 9.56 20.81
CA VAL A 194 5.82 10.98 20.49
C VAL A 194 4.72 11.85 21.09
N VAL A 195 3.45 11.42 21.01
CA VAL A 195 2.32 12.13 21.64
C VAL A 195 2.48 12.18 23.17
N LEU A 196 2.90 11.08 23.81
CA LEU A 196 3.13 11.05 25.25
C LEU A 196 4.25 12.01 25.68
N ILE A 197 5.34 12.09 24.91
CA ILE A 197 6.41 13.08 25.14
C ILE A 197 5.84 14.49 25.02
N PHE A 198 5.11 14.78 23.94
CA PHE A 198 4.50 16.10 23.73
C PHE A 198 3.60 16.51 24.90
N ILE A 199 2.72 15.61 25.35
CA ILE A 199 1.84 15.85 26.50
C ILE A 199 2.66 16.16 27.76
N LYS A 200 3.69 15.35 28.07
CA LYS A 200 4.57 15.58 29.22
C LYS A 200 5.25 16.95 29.16
N ILE A 201 5.73 17.37 27.99
CA ILE A 201 6.36 18.68 27.77
C ILE A 201 5.36 19.81 28.05
N VAL A 202 4.17 19.78 27.45
CA VAL A 202 3.14 20.82 27.65
C VAL A 202 2.71 20.91 29.13
N LEU A 203 2.55 19.78 29.80
CA LEU A 203 2.19 19.74 31.21
C LEU A 203 3.29 20.33 32.12
N ARG A 204 4.58 20.06 31.80
CA ARG A 204 5.74 20.54 32.55
C ARG A 204 6.01 22.04 32.35
N ILE A 205 5.95 22.54 31.11
CA ILE A 205 6.22 23.95 30.77
C ILE A 205 5.26 24.90 31.50
N TYR A 206 3.99 24.51 31.63
CA TYR A 206 2.97 25.36 32.26
C TYR A 206 2.70 24.99 33.73
N ARG A 207 3.60 24.28 34.42
CA ARG A 207 3.47 24.08 35.87
C ARG A 207 3.55 25.47 36.54
N PRO A 208 2.58 25.88 37.38
CA PRO A 208 2.74 27.09 38.15
C PRO A 208 4.05 26.94 38.96
N ARG A 209 4.92 27.95 38.92
CA ARG A 209 5.97 28.07 39.93
C ARG A 209 5.22 28.33 41.22
N ASP A 210 5.14 27.34 42.08
CA ASP A 210 4.70 27.55 43.45
C ASP A 210 5.74 28.51 44.08
N ILE A 211 5.31 29.76 44.31
CA ILE A 211 5.99 30.79 45.10
C ILE A 211 5.21 30.90 46.40
#